data_AF-A0A559L535-F1
#
_entry.id   AF-A0A559L535-F1
#
_cell.length_a   1.000
_cell.length_b   1.000
_cell.length_c   1.000
_cell.angle_alpha   90.00
_cell.angle_beta   90.00
_cell.angle_gamma   90.00
#
_symmetry.space_group_name_H-M   'P 1'
#
loop_
_entity.id
_entity.type
_entity.pdbx_description
1 polymer ?
#
loop_
_entity_poly.entity_id
_entity_poly.type
_entity_poly.pdbx_seq_one_letter_code
_entity_poly.pdbx_strand_id
1 'polypeptide(L)'
;MTVFNIDEEDNLNRMRRGDLYYAFTPKLVAARKRCRQAVTRLNAAEDPTRREMAEFWRQITNDDRPLPPPAATEDEEDNVLHEYPWIEAPIRIDYGTNIKVGSNVFINFNCTILDTCQVTIGSRTLIGPNVSFFSGTHPLDPELRNGTNGPELGGTITVGEDCWIAGNVTILPGITIGAGSTVGAGSVVTKDVPPYHVVAGNPAKIIRKLERKPNGKH
;
A
#
# COMPACT_ATOMS: atom_id res chain seq x y z
N MET A 1 -18.54 15.22 -21.14
CA MET A 1 -18.82 15.92 -19.86
C MET A 1 -17.54 16.59 -19.40
N THR A 2 -17.58 17.87 -19.06
CA THR A 2 -16.45 18.53 -18.40
C THR A 2 -16.42 18.11 -16.92
N VAL A 3 -15.22 17.96 -16.35
CA VAL A 3 -14.98 17.51 -14.96
C VAL A 3 -15.70 18.38 -13.91
N PHE A 4 -16.16 19.58 -14.30
CA PHE A 4 -16.82 20.59 -13.44
C PHE A 4 -18.26 20.26 -13.01
N ASN A 5 -18.93 19.26 -13.62
CA ASN A 5 -20.31 18.87 -13.27
C ASN A 5 -20.41 17.50 -12.57
N ILE A 6 -19.30 17.01 -12.02
CA ILE A 6 -19.26 15.71 -11.34
C ILE A 6 -19.66 15.90 -9.87
N ASP A 7 -20.61 15.08 -9.39
CA ASP A 7 -20.84 14.91 -7.96
C ASP A 7 -19.61 14.25 -7.33
N GLU A 8 -18.85 15.01 -6.56
CA GLU A 8 -17.59 14.53 -6.00
C GLU A 8 -17.74 13.43 -4.96
N GLU A 9 -18.88 13.35 -4.27
CA GLU A 9 -19.11 12.33 -3.25
C GLU A 9 -19.48 11.00 -3.92
N ASP A 10 -20.38 11.03 -4.91
CA ASP A 10 -20.66 9.85 -5.72
C ASP A 10 -19.38 9.36 -6.43
N ASN A 11 -18.61 10.27 -7.05
CA ASN A 11 -17.37 9.93 -7.72
C ASN A 11 -16.34 9.29 -6.78
N LEU A 12 -16.21 9.79 -5.54
CA LEU A 12 -15.36 9.19 -4.51
C LEU A 12 -15.85 7.79 -4.11
N ASN A 13 -17.16 7.60 -3.99
CA ASN A 13 -17.74 6.30 -3.67
C ASN A 13 -17.54 5.28 -4.80
N ARG A 14 -17.61 5.72 -6.06
CA ARG A 14 -17.25 4.91 -7.24
C ARG A 14 -15.77 4.49 -7.18
N MET A 15 -14.86 5.44 -6.93
CA MET A 15 -13.42 5.15 -6.75
C MET A 15 -13.17 4.09 -5.69
N ARG A 16 -13.82 4.22 -4.51
CA ARG A 16 -13.66 3.28 -3.39
C ARG A 16 -14.12 1.86 -3.69
N ARG A 17 -15.17 1.71 -4.51
CA ARG A 17 -15.68 0.40 -4.95
C ARG A 17 -14.88 -0.20 -6.11
N GLY A 18 -13.98 0.57 -6.73
CA GLY A 18 -13.26 0.17 -7.94
C GLY A 18 -14.07 0.38 -9.23
N ASP A 19 -15.20 1.08 -9.17
CA ASP A 19 -15.97 1.45 -10.35
C ASP A 19 -15.23 2.54 -11.15
N LEU A 20 -15.68 2.78 -12.39
CA LEU A 20 -15.21 3.92 -13.17
C LEU A 20 -15.40 5.22 -12.36
N TYR A 21 -14.38 6.08 -12.28
CA TYR A 21 -14.44 7.37 -11.59
C TYR A 21 -13.50 8.37 -12.28
N TYR A 22 -13.71 9.67 -12.11
CA TYR A 22 -12.83 10.70 -12.68
C TYR A 22 -11.81 11.16 -11.66
N ALA A 23 -10.52 10.97 -11.95
CA ALA A 23 -9.44 11.21 -10.99
C ALA A 23 -9.06 12.69 -10.81
N PHE A 24 -9.37 13.55 -11.77
CA PHE A 24 -8.94 14.96 -11.79
C PHE A 24 -9.99 15.94 -11.23
N THR A 25 -10.92 15.48 -10.39
CA THR A 25 -11.84 16.35 -9.66
C THR A 25 -11.09 17.16 -8.59
N PRO A 26 -11.56 18.39 -8.23
CA PRO A 26 -10.95 19.20 -7.19
C PRO A 26 -10.64 18.46 -5.87
N LYS A 27 -11.58 17.67 -5.34
CA LYS A 27 -11.38 16.91 -4.10
C LYS A 27 -10.29 15.85 -4.19
N LEU A 28 -10.22 15.08 -5.28
CA LEU A 28 -9.19 14.05 -5.44
C LEU A 28 -7.81 14.66 -5.72
N VAL A 29 -7.75 15.75 -6.50
CA VAL A 29 -6.51 16.52 -6.69
C VAL A 29 -5.99 17.09 -5.36
N ALA A 30 -6.88 17.65 -4.54
CA ALA A 30 -6.52 18.16 -3.21
C ALA A 30 -6.02 17.04 -2.28
N ALA A 31 -6.67 15.87 -2.30
CA ALA A 31 -6.25 14.72 -1.50
C ALA A 31 -4.85 14.21 -1.88
N ARG A 32 -4.54 14.09 -3.18
CA ARG A 32 -3.19 13.73 -3.66
C ARG A 32 -2.16 14.78 -3.28
N LYS A 33 -2.50 16.07 -3.38
CA LYS A 33 -1.61 17.18 -2.98
C LYS A 33 -1.24 17.10 -1.50
N ARG A 34 -2.22 16.84 -0.62
CA ARG A 34 -2.01 16.65 0.83
C ARG A 34 -1.06 15.48 1.09
N CYS A 35 -1.35 14.31 0.51
CA CYS A 35 -0.51 13.12 0.69
C CYS A 35 0.93 13.37 0.22
N ARG A 36 1.09 13.96 -0.98
CA ARG A 36 2.40 14.31 -1.52
C ARG A 36 3.20 15.19 -0.56
N GLN A 37 2.58 16.21 0.04
CA GLN A 37 3.26 17.07 1.01
C GLN A 37 3.73 16.30 2.25
N ALA A 38 2.91 15.38 2.77
CA ALA A 38 3.28 14.54 3.92
C ALA A 38 4.43 13.58 3.56
N VAL A 39 4.34 12.89 2.41
CA VAL A 39 5.40 11.99 1.90
C VAL A 39 6.69 12.74 1.63
N THR A 40 6.62 13.98 1.10
CA THR A 40 7.82 14.81 0.88
C THR A 40 8.55 15.11 2.18
N ARG A 41 7.83 15.33 3.29
CA ARG A 41 8.46 15.55 4.61
C ARG A 41 9.18 14.31 5.10
N LEU A 42 8.53 13.14 5.02
CA LEU A 42 9.16 11.86 5.37
C LEU A 42 10.43 11.62 4.53
N ASN A 43 10.33 11.77 3.22
CA ASN A 43 11.46 11.50 2.31
C ASN A 43 12.62 12.50 2.45
N ALA A 44 12.39 13.65 3.08
CA ALA A 44 13.40 14.67 3.33
C ALA A 44 13.98 14.60 4.75
N ALA A 45 13.43 13.76 5.63
CA ALA A 45 13.95 13.58 6.98
C ALA A 45 15.27 12.81 6.94
N GLU A 46 16.31 13.37 7.55
CA GLU A 46 17.59 12.71 7.75
C GLU A 46 17.54 11.93 9.06
N ASP A 47 17.67 10.60 8.98
CA ASP A 47 17.73 9.69 10.13
C ASP A 47 16.60 9.91 11.18
N PRO A 48 15.31 9.85 10.78
CA PRO A 48 14.21 10.11 11.68
C PRO A 48 14.14 9.06 12.80
N THR A 49 13.89 9.51 14.02
CA THR A 49 13.59 8.61 15.14
C THR A 49 12.36 7.76 14.85
N ARG A 50 12.22 6.62 15.56
CA ARG A 50 11.07 5.73 15.42
C ARG A 50 9.72 6.45 15.60
N ARG A 51 9.68 7.42 16.51
CA ARG A 51 8.51 8.26 16.81
C ARG A 51 8.21 9.26 15.71
N GLU A 52 9.22 9.96 15.20
CA GLU A 52 9.05 10.86 14.04
C GLU A 52 8.54 10.09 12.82
N MET A 53 9.05 8.87 12.60
CA MET A 53 8.56 7.98 11.56
C MET A 53 7.07 7.64 11.74
N ALA A 54 6.63 7.32 12.97
CA ALA A 54 5.23 7.10 13.27
C ALA A 54 4.37 8.37 13.05
N GLU A 55 4.88 9.55 13.41
CA GLU A 55 4.24 10.84 13.15
C GLU A 55 4.09 11.15 11.65
N PHE A 56 5.13 10.88 10.85
CA PHE A 56 5.04 11.01 9.40
C PHE A 56 3.99 10.05 8.83
N TRP A 57 3.97 8.79 9.28
CA TRP A 57 2.97 7.83 8.84
C TRP A 57 1.54 8.27 9.18
N ARG A 58 1.32 8.82 10.38
CA ARG A 58 0.04 9.39 10.79
C ARG A 58 -0.39 10.54 9.88
N GLN A 59 0.53 11.44 9.53
CA GLN A 59 0.24 12.54 8.60
C GLN A 59 -0.13 12.01 7.20
N ILE A 60 0.59 11.00 6.70
CA ILE A 60 0.32 10.36 5.41
C ILE A 60 -1.08 9.74 5.40
N THR A 61 -1.39 8.94 6.42
CA THR A 61 -2.66 8.19 6.52
C THR A 61 -3.84 9.01 7.06
N ASN A 62 -3.57 10.25 7.48
CA ASN A 62 -4.54 11.13 8.14
C ASN A 62 -5.10 10.56 9.45
N ASP A 63 -4.25 9.91 10.24
CA ASP A 63 -4.57 9.32 11.53
C ASP A 63 -4.42 10.35 12.66
N ASP A 64 -5.55 10.80 13.22
CA ASP A 64 -5.64 11.82 14.25
C ASP A 64 -5.46 11.26 15.68
N ARG A 65 -5.44 9.93 15.86
CA ARG A 65 -5.24 9.27 17.16
C ARG A 65 -3.90 9.67 17.76
N PRO A 66 -3.83 10.11 19.03
CA PRO A 66 -2.57 10.45 19.65
C PRO A 66 -1.63 9.24 19.69
N LEU A 67 -0.33 9.48 19.52
CA LEU A 67 0.66 8.44 19.77
C LEU A 67 0.64 8.02 21.25
N PRO A 68 0.98 6.76 21.56
CA PRO A 68 1.20 6.34 22.94
C PRO A 68 2.31 7.19 23.59
N PRO A 69 2.33 7.29 24.94
CA PRO A 69 3.40 7.97 25.66
C PRO A 69 4.79 7.46 25.25
N PRO A 70 5.83 8.32 25.20
CA PRO A 70 7.20 7.88 24.97
C PRO A 70 7.65 6.85 25.99
N ALA A 71 8.40 5.85 25.53
CA ALA A 71 9.04 4.85 26.36
C ALA A 71 10.44 5.28 26.80
N ALA A 72 11.06 4.51 27.71
CA ALA A 72 12.35 4.90 28.30
C ALA A 72 13.55 4.51 27.42
N THR A 73 13.40 3.52 26.55
CA THR A 73 14.45 3.00 25.67
C THR A 73 13.96 2.86 24.24
N GLU A 74 14.88 2.80 23.27
CA GLU A 74 14.54 2.62 21.85
C GLU A 74 13.79 1.30 21.58
N ASP A 75 14.18 0.22 22.26
CA ASP A 75 13.51 -1.09 22.13
C ASP A 75 12.07 -1.03 22.67
N GLU A 76 11.85 -0.38 23.81
CA GLU A 76 10.50 -0.19 24.34
C GLU A 76 9.68 0.76 23.45
N GLU A 77 10.33 1.77 22.85
CA GLU A 77 9.72 2.73 21.95
C GLU A 77 9.19 2.04 20.67
N ASP A 78 9.99 1.15 20.07
CA ASP A 78 9.54 0.35 18.93
C ASP A 78 8.38 -0.59 19.32
N ASN A 79 8.45 -1.19 20.51
CA ASN A 79 7.38 -2.06 21.01
C ASN A 79 6.06 -1.30 21.23
N VAL A 80 6.06 -0.08 21.76
CA VAL A 80 4.81 0.69 21.93
C VAL A 80 4.30 1.26 20.61
N LEU A 81 5.18 1.45 19.61
CA LEU A 81 4.83 1.94 18.27
C LEU A 81 4.59 0.81 17.26
N HIS A 82 4.42 -0.43 17.72
CA HIS A 82 4.28 -1.62 16.87
C HIS A 82 3.15 -1.53 15.83
N GLU A 83 2.10 -0.73 16.05
CA GLU A 83 1.00 -0.51 15.09
C GLU A 83 1.39 0.38 13.89
N TYR A 84 2.50 1.10 13.99
CA TYR A 84 3.04 1.93 12.92
C TYR A 84 4.11 1.15 12.16
N PRO A 85 4.21 1.25 10.83
CA PRO A 85 5.22 0.53 10.08
C PRO A 85 6.61 1.14 10.32
N TRP A 86 7.64 0.31 10.17
CA TRP A 86 8.99 0.79 9.92
C TRP A 86 9.16 1.05 8.43
N ILE A 87 9.68 2.21 8.05
CA ILE A 87 9.73 2.67 6.67
C ILE A 87 11.13 3.17 6.34
N GLU A 88 11.69 2.57 5.30
CA GLU A 88 12.89 3.07 4.66
C GLU A 88 12.52 4.03 3.52
N ALA A 89 12.89 5.30 3.70
CA ALA A 89 12.67 6.35 2.72
C ALA A 89 13.69 6.28 1.56
N PRO A 90 13.34 6.65 0.32
CA PRO A 90 12.10 7.33 -0.04
C PRO A 90 10.96 6.35 -0.36
N ILE A 91 9.72 6.80 -0.15
CA ILE A 91 8.50 6.11 -0.62
C ILE A 91 7.62 7.03 -1.47
N ARG A 92 6.68 6.47 -2.22
CA ARG A 92 5.70 7.22 -3.03
C ARG A 92 4.30 6.70 -2.77
N ILE A 93 3.37 7.59 -2.44
CA ILE A 93 1.98 7.25 -2.12
C ILE A 93 1.03 8.25 -2.80
N ASP A 94 -0.10 7.76 -3.33
CA ASP A 94 -1.07 8.59 -4.05
C ASP A 94 -1.98 9.39 -3.10
N TYR A 95 -2.81 8.73 -2.28
CA TYR A 95 -3.76 9.35 -1.35
C TYR A 95 -3.40 9.18 0.12
N GLY A 96 -2.76 8.06 0.50
CA GLY A 96 -2.36 7.73 1.87
C GLY A 96 -3.51 7.27 2.78
N THR A 97 -4.69 7.89 2.64
CA THR A 97 -5.87 7.58 3.45
C THR A 97 -6.52 6.23 3.15
N ASN A 98 -6.16 5.59 2.03
CA ASN A 98 -6.72 4.29 1.65
C ASN A 98 -5.78 3.13 2.03
N ILE A 99 -4.73 3.39 2.81
CA ILE A 99 -3.78 2.37 3.26
C ILE A 99 -4.13 1.93 4.68
N LYS A 100 -4.14 0.61 4.90
CA LYS A 100 -4.20 -0.01 6.22
C LYS A 100 -3.02 -0.93 6.42
N VAL A 101 -2.34 -0.78 7.55
CA VAL A 101 -1.18 -1.61 7.93
C VAL A 101 -1.44 -2.25 9.28
N GLY A 102 -1.06 -3.51 9.42
CA GLY A 102 -1.02 -4.22 10.69
C GLY A 102 0.24 -3.91 11.48
N SER A 103 0.40 -4.60 12.60
CA SER A 103 1.54 -4.39 13.49
C SER A 103 2.84 -5.01 12.95
N ASN A 104 3.99 -4.42 13.29
CA ASN A 104 5.32 -4.94 12.95
C ASN A 104 5.51 -5.14 11.44
N VAL A 105 4.99 -4.21 10.63
CA VAL A 105 5.20 -4.20 9.18
C VAL A 105 6.47 -3.41 8.88
N PHE A 106 7.30 -3.96 8.00
CA PHE A 106 8.49 -3.30 7.48
C PHE A 106 8.32 -2.99 5.99
N ILE A 107 8.60 -1.75 5.59
CA ILE A 107 8.53 -1.26 4.22
C ILE A 107 9.90 -0.74 3.80
N ASN A 108 10.55 -1.47 2.90
CA ASN A 108 11.90 -1.13 2.46
C ASN A 108 11.90 -0.05 1.34
N PHE A 109 13.09 0.44 0.99
CA PHE A 109 13.36 1.58 0.11
C PHE A 109 12.54 1.56 -1.18
N ASN A 110 12.17 2.75 -1.66
CA ASN A 110 11.55 2.99 -2.96
C ASN A 110 10.20 2.28 -3.18
N CYS A 111 9.50 1.92 -2.09
CA CYS A 111 8.15 1.39 -2.19
C CYS A 111 7.21 2.42 -2.83
N THR A 112 6.36 1.96 -3.74
CA THR A 112 5.34 2.77 -4.42
C THR A 112 3.96 2.19 -4.15
N ILE A 113 3.05 2.99 -3.60
CA ILE A 113 1.68 2.56 -3.28
C ILE A 113 0.70 3.53 -3.96
N LEU A 114 0.10 3.09 -5.06
CA LEU A 114 -1.03 3.79 -5.68
C LEU A 114 -2.31 3.25 -5.05
N ASP A 115 -2.76 3.90 -3.97
CA ASP A 115 -3.94 3.54 -3.17
C ASP A 115 -5.23 4.21 -3.69
N THR A 116 -5.46 4.18 -5.01
CA THR A 116 -6.75 4.52 -5.63
C THR A 116 -7.93 3.80 -4.94
N CYS A 117 -7.78 2.49 -4.76
CA CYS A 117 -8.62 1.67 -3.90
C CYS A 117 -7.84 1.28 -2.64
N GLN A 118 -8.54 0.67 -1.67
CA GLN A 118 -7.90 0.28 -0.41
C GLN A 118 -6.74 -0.69 -0.63
N VAL A 119 -5.60 -0.42 0.02
CA VAL A 119 -4.45 -1.33 0.13
C VAL A 119 -4.29 -1.74 1.58
N THR A 120 -4.39 -3.03 1.87
CA THR A 120 -4.25 -3.59 3.21
C THR A 120 -3.02 -4.48 3.30
N ILE A 121 -2.16 -4.26 4.29
CA ILE A 121 -0.98 -5.07 4.57
C ILE A 121 -1.10 -5.63 5.99
N GLY A 122 -1.17 -6.95 6.12
CA GLY A 122 -1.31 -7.63 7.40
C GLY A 122 -0.06 -7.58 8.26
N SER A 123 -0.23 -7.83 9.55
CA SER A 123 0.84 -7.77 10.55
C SER A 123 2.04 -8.66 10.22
N ARG A 124 3.24 -8.28 10.69
CA ARG A 124 4.50 -9.02 10.53
C ARG A 124 4.89 -9.27 9.06
N THR A 125 4.33 -8.49 8.14
CA THR A 125 4.65 -8.57 6.72
C THR A 125 5.88 -7.73 6.41
N LEU A 126 6.79 -8.31 5.63
CA LEU A 126 8.02 -7.66 5.20
C LEU A 126 7.94 -7.33 3.70
N ILE A 127 8.07 -6.05 3.37
CA ILE A 127 8.06 -5.54 2.00
C ILE A 127 9.49 -5.16 1.61
N GLY A 128 10.02 -5.82 0.58
CA GLY A 128 11.33 -5.57 0.01
C GLY A 128 11.41 -4.25 -0.77
N PRO A 129 12.62 -3.89 -1.26
CA PRO A 129 12.82 -2.61 -1.91
C PRO A 129 12.18 -2.58 -3.31
N ASN A 130 11.79 -1.40 -3.77
CA ASN A 130 11.16 -1.15 -5.08
C ASN A 130 9.88 -1.96 -5.33
N VAL A 131 9.16 -2.35 -4.27
CA VAL A 131 7.85 -3.00 -4.41
C VAL A 131 6.80 -1.96 -4.81
N SER A 132 5.92 -2.34 -5.73
CA SER A 132 4.86 -1.50 -6.25
C SER A 132 3.49 -2.13 -6.03
N PHE A 133 2.61 -1.42 -5.34
CA PHE A 133 1.20 -1.76 -5.16
C PHE A 133 0.36 -0.85 -6.05
N PHE A 134 -0.29 -1.42 -7.06
CA PHE A 134 -1.10 -0.66 -8.01
C PHE A 134 -2.56 -1.04 -7.84
N SER A 135 -3.29 -0.32 -6.99
CA SER A 135 -4.73 -0.55 -6.83
C SER A 135 -5.57 0.15 -7.91
N GLY A 136 -5.00 1.13 -8.61
CA GLY A 136 -5.63 1.82 -9.75
C GLY A 136 -5.20 1.25 -11.11
N THR A 137 -6.08 1.40 -12.11
CA THR A 137 -5.83 1.08 -13.51
C THR A 137 -6.75 1.91 -14.42
N HIS A 138 -6.68 1.69 -15.74
CA HIS A 138 -7.45 2.44 -16.72
C HIS A 138 -8.28 1.53 -17.64
N PRO A 139 -9.38 2.05 -18.21
CA PRO A 139 -10.05 1.40 -19.32
C PRO A 139 -9.06 1.06 -20.44
N LEU A 140 -9.22 -0.12 -21.04
CA LEU A 140 -8.38 -0.55 -22.17
C LEU A 140 -8.73 0.21 -23.45
N ASP A 141 -10.02 0.48 -23.66
CA ASP A 141 -10.52 1.30 -24.76
C ASP A 141 -9.98 2.74 -24.65
N PRO A 142 -9.18 3.20 -25.63
CA PRO A 142 -8.60 4.54 -25.61
C PRO A 142 -9.66 5.65 -25.72
N GLU A 143 -10.80 5.41 -26.39
CA GLU A 143 -11.88 6.39 -26.51
C GLU A 143 -12.56 6.62 -25.16
N LEU A 144 -12.78 5.54 -24.40
CA LEU A 144 -13.25 5.65 -23.03
C LEU A 144 -12.19 6.25 -22.11
N ARG A 145 -10.93 5.79 -22.19
CA ARG A 145 -9.84 6.26 -21.32
C ARG A 145 -9.58 7.76 -21.47
N ASN A 146 -9.68 8.32 -22.67
CA ASN A 146 -9.70 9.77 -22.96
C ASN A 146 -8.70 10.64 -22.17
N GLY A 147 -7.48 10.12 -21.94
CA GLY A 147 -6.45 10.81 -21.16
C GLY A 147 -6.95 11.29 -19.79
N THR A 148 -6.63 12.54 -19.43
CA THR A 148 -7.08 13.15 -18.16
C THR A 148 -8.56 13.55 -18.15
N ASN A 149 -9.25 13.41 -19.28
CA ASN A 149 -10.68 13.74 -19.41
C ASN A 149 -11.59 12.50 -19.30
N GLY A 150 -11.02 11.29 -19.25
CA GLY A 150 -11.76 10.05 -19.08
C GLY A 150 -11.72 9.52 -17.65
N PRO A 151 -12.50 8.47 -17.37
CA PRO A 151 -12.48 7.78 -16.09
C PRO A 151 -11.30 6.81 -15.96
N GLU A 152 -11.00 6.48 -14.71
CA GLU A 152 -10.10 5.42 -14.26
C GLU A 152 -10.90 4.42 -13.43
N LEU A 153 -10.31 3.29 -13.02
CA LEU A 153 -10.93 2.30 -12.15
C LEU A 153 -9.88 1.66 -11.24
N GLY A 154 -10.29 0.72 -10.39
CA GLY A 154 -9.35 0.06 -9.49
C GLY A 154 -9.87 -1.22 -8.88
N GLY A 155 -9.09 -1.76 -7.96
CA GLY A 155 -9.45 -2.93 -7.17
C GLY A 155 -8.60 -2.98 -5.90
N THR A 156 -9.23 -3.35 -4.80
CA THR A 156 -8.58 -3.44 -3.49
C THR A 156 -7.43 -4.45 -3.52
N ILE A 157 -6.30 -4.12 -2.90
CA ILE A 157 -5.19 -5.05 -2.69
C ILE A 157 -5.18 -5.48 -1.22
N THR A 158 -5.10 -6.78 -0.97
CA THR A 158 -5.01 -7.33 0.38
C THR A 158 -3.80 -8.26 0.49
N VAL A 159 -2.85 -7.93 1.36
CA VAL A 159 -1.75 -8.82 1.75
C VAL A 159 -2.03 -9.30 3.17
N GLY A 160 -2.07 -10.61 3.36
CA GLY A 160 -2.27 -11.24 4.67
C GLY A 160 -1.06 -11.04 5.58
N GLU A 161 -1.20 -11.46 6.84
CA GLU A 161 -0.10 -11.43 7.81
C GLU A 161 1.05 -12.38 7.45
N ASP A 162 2.22 -12.16 8.04
CA ASP A 162 3.42 -13.01 7.89
C ASP A 162 3.89 -13.20 6.43
N CYS A 163 3.54 -12.28 5.54
CA CYS A 163 3.97 -12.37 4.15
C CYS A 163 5.38 -11.80 3.97
N TRP A 164 6.09 -12.32 2.96
CA TRP A 164 7.32 -11.68 2.48
C TRP A 164 7.17 -11.34 1.00
N ILE A 165 7.20 -10.05 0.69
CA ILE A 165 7.15 -9.53 -0.67
C ILE A 165 8.57 -9.11 -1.04
N ALA A 166 9.27 -9.90 -1.85
CA ALA A 166 10.66 -9.61 -2.19
C ALA A 166 10.79 -8.38 -3.11
N GLY A 167 12.03 -7.93 -3.32
CA GLY A 167 12.29 -6.68 -4.05
C GLY A 167 11.84 -6.69 -5.52
N ASN A 168 11.53 -5.51 -6.05
CA ASN A 168 11.07 -5.30 -7.43
C ASN A 168 9.78 -6.06 -7.79
N VAL A 169 8.91 -6.35 -6.82
CA VAL A 169 7.60 -6.97 -7.09
C VAL A 169 6.57 -5.91 -7.47
N THR A 170 5.70 -6.24 -8.42
CA THR A 170 4.50 -5.46 -8.78
C THR A 170 3.24 -6.25 -8.44
N ILE A 171 2.32 -5.66 -7.69
CA ILE A 171 1.02 -6.24 -7.35
C ILE A 171 -0.08 -5.42 -8.06
N LEU A 172 -0.86 -6.10 -8.90
CA LEU A 172 -1.91 -5.48 -9.71
C LEU A 172 -3.23 -5.24 -8.93
N PRO A 173 -4.20 -4.50 -9.51
CA PRO A 173 -5.46 -4.22 -8.82
C PRO A 173 -6.26 -5.49 -8.49
N GLY A 174 -6.96 -5.46 -7.36
CA GLY A 174 -7.91 -6.52 -6.99
C GLY A 174 -7.28 -7.80 -6.44
N ILE A 175 -5.97 -7.79 -6.15
CA ILE A 175 -5.23 -8.99 -5.76
C ILE A 175 -5.25 -9.22 -4.25
N THR A 176 -5.52 -10.46 -3.86
CA THR A 176 -5.33 -10.98 -2.51
C THR A 176 -4.12 -11.91 -2.43
N ILE A 177 -3.17 -11.61 -1.56
CA ILE A 177 -2.05 -12.46 -1.18
C ILE A 177 -2.34 -13.04 0.21
N GLY A 178 -2.59 -14.34 0.28
CA GLY A 178 -2.93 -15.02 1.53
C GLY A 178 -1.77 -15.05 2.52
N ALA A 179 -2.11 -15.11 3.82
CA ALA A 179 -1.16 -15.06 4.92
C ALA A 179 -0.03 -16.10 4.82
N GLY A 180 1.16 -15.75 5.30
CA GLY A 180 2.35 -16.60 5.31
C GLY A 180 2.94 -16.87 3.92
N SER A 181 2.51 -16.13 2.88
CA SER A 181 2.98 -16.35 1.51
C SER A 181 4.24 -15.55 1.20
N THR A 182 5.01 -16.05 0.24
CA THR A 182 6.20 -15.37 -0.28
C THR A 182 6.03 -15.06 -1.76
N VAL A 183 6.29 -13.81 -2.14
CA VAL A 183 6.39 -13.41 -3.54
C VAL A 183 7.85 -13.17 -3.87
N GLY A 184 8.41 -13.98 -4.78
CA GLY A 184 9.79 -13.88 -5.21
C GLY A 184 10.11 -12.58 -5.94
N ALA A 185 11.38 -12.18 -5.95
CA ALA A 185 11.81 -10.90 -6.49
C ALA A 185 11.50 -10.75 -7.99
N GLY A 186 11.19 -9.53 -8.44
CA GLY A 186 10.89 -9.23 -9.85
C GLY A 186 9.54 -9.75 -10.34
N SER A 187 8.67 -10.24 -9.45
CA SER A 187 7.41 -10.86 -9.85
C SER A 187 6.32 -9.84 -10.18
N VAL A 188 5.43 -10.19 -11.12
CA VAL A 188 4.21 -9.43 -11.42
C VAL A 188 3.01 -10.27 -11.00
N VAL A 189 2.38 -9.92 -9.89
CA VAL A 189 1.25 -10.65 -9.31
C VAL A 189 -0.03 -10.21 -10.00
N THR A 190 -0.56 -11.10 -10.83
CA THR A 190 -1.74 -10.86 -11.68
C THR A 190 -2.97 -11.68 -11.26
N LYS A 191 -2.82 -12.55 -10.25
CA LYS A 191 -3.86 -13.41 -9.69
C LYS A 191 -3.64 -13.58 -8.20
N ASP A 192 -4.71 -13.89 -7.48
CA ASP A 192 -4.65 -14.17 -6.06
C ASP A 192 -3.67 -15.29 -5.73
N VAL A 193 -3.02 -15.16 -4.57
CA VAL A 193 -2.07 -16.12 -4.02
C VAL A 193 -2.73 -16.79 -2.81
N PRO A 194 -2.96 -18.10 -2.81
CA PRO A 194 -3.50 -18.78 -1.63
C PRO A 194 -2.52 -18.69 -0.45
N PRO A 195 -2.98 -18.72 0.82
CA PRO A 195 -2.11 -18.68 2.00
C PRO A 195 -1.02 -19.74 1.97
N TYR A 196 0.15 -19.43 2.54
CA TYR A 196 1.31 -20.32 2.64
C TYR A 196 1.80 -20.84 1.28
N HIS A 197 1.85 -19.98 0.26
CA HIS A 197 2.43 -20.34 -1.03
C HIS A 197 3.63 -19.46 -1.37
N VAL A 198 4.58 -20.04 -2.10
CA VAL A 198 5.65 -19.30 -2.77
C VAL A 198 5.24 -19.13 -4.23
N VAL A 199 5.17 -17.88 -4.68
CA VAL A 199 4.97 -17.54 -6.08
C VAL A 199 6.16 -16.76 -6.61
N ALA A 200 6.50 -16.91 -7.89
CA ALA A 200 7.39 -15.96 -8.56
C ALA A 200 7.16 -15.91 -10.08
N GLY A 201 7.75 -14.90 -10.72
CA GLY A 201 7.79 -14.73 -12.17
C GLY A 201 6.88 -13.62 -12.70
N ASN A 202 6.90 -13.43 -14.02
CA ASN A 202 6.06 -12.47 -14.73
C ASN A 202 5.34 -13.16 -15.90
N PRO A 203 4.03 -13.47 -15.78
CA PRO A 203 3.21 -13.33 -14.57
C PRO A 203 3.64 -14.31 -13.47
N ALA A 204 3.38 -13.95 -12.21
CA ALA A 204 3.71 -14.78 -11.06
C ALA A 204 2.94 -16.10 -11.09
N LYS A 205 3.63 -17.21 -10.85
CA LYS A 205 3.05 -18.55 -10.77
C LYS A 205 3.42 -19.21 -9.45
N ILE A 206 2.54 -20.08 -8.96
CA ILE A 206 2.83 -20.93 -7.80
C ILE A 206 4.05 -21.80 -8.12
N ILE A 207 5.08 -21.70 -7.28
CA ILE A 207 6.26 -22.56 -7.31
C ILE A 207 6.04 -23.76 -6.40
N ARG A 208 5.60 -23.50 -5.16
CA ARG A 208 5.34 -24.54 -4.16
C ARG A 208 4.44 -24.01 -3.04
N LYS A 209 3.81 -24.95 -2.34
CA LYS A 209 3.18 -24.71 -1.04
C LYS A 209 4.25 -24.77 0.07
N LEU A 210 4.14 -23.92 1.07
CA LEU A 210 4.94 -23.98 2.28
C LEU A 210 4.31 -24.99 3.25
N GLU A 211 5.11 -25.90 3.78
CA GLU A 211 4.70 -26.79 4.84
C GLU A 211 4.60 -26.01 6.15
N ARG A 212 3.46 -26.12 6.84
CA ARG A 212 3.32 -25.59 8.20
C ARG A 212 3.92 -26.62 9.15
N LYS A 213 5.15 -26.38 9.63
CA LYS A 213 5.64 -27.14 10.78
C LYS A 213 4.79 -26.74 12.00
N PRO A 214 4.23 -27.69 12.78
CA PRO A 214 3.61 -27.35 14.05
C PRO A 214 4.65 -26.66 14.95
N ASN A 215 4.20 -25.62 15.68
CA ASN A 215 5.05 -24.76 16.51
C ASN A 215 6.10 -25.57 17.30
N GLY A 216 7.38 -25.21 17.15
CA GLY A 216 8.45 -25.71 18.03
C GLY A 216 9.67 -26.37 17.37
N LYS A 217 9.81 -26.38 16.03
CA LYS A 217 11.05 -26.85 15.39
C LYS A 217 11.42 -25.96 14.20
N HIS A 218 12.37 -25.05 14.43
CA HIS A 218 13.13 -24.39 13.37
C HIS A 218 13.91 -25.45 12.59
#